data_AF-A0A1Z9K573-F1
#
_entry.id   AF-A0A1Z9K573-F1
#
_cell.length_a   1.000
_cell.length_b   1.000
_cell.length_c   1.000
_cell.angle_alpha   90.00
_cell.angle_beta   90.00
_cell.angle_gamma   90.00
#
_symmetry.space_group_name_H-M   'P 1'
#
loop_
_entity.id
_entity.type
_entity.pdbx_description
1 polymer ?
#
loop_
_entity_poly.entity_id
_entity_poly.type
_entity_poly.pdbx_seq_one_letter_code
_entity_poly.pdbx_strand_id
1 'polypeptide(L)'
;MAKNLEHTSGFYLIFRLIFIFYIIFPIYGQDSTKLFVEKDSTFYPGKPLIMSLLVPGLGQLYNKEPIWKPGLFIGTEIVTLSSILYSNKKADQIRLDYQEFADNNWSIENWYSFTQSGPEVKENNGLYFTDNKLKAMRSYIGTHHLTIHLKGDLVNIFNTEFLSSDSLSLIAGYLGSENISMVKDRHYYENIGKYDQFVGGWSDVSTDWYWEEKDVGDSIEIVIKTPNKQNYLDERYKANQWLSFAKFSISAMMFNHVVSGLEAVWANRNKDSEIIKEEKKLDLDLGLFFDGNNAFGVGGLSLRMNF
;
A
#
# COMPACT_ATOMS: atom_id res chain seq x y z
N MET A 1 19.62 -28.29 30.53
CA MET A 1 20.01 -28.60 29.14
C MET A 1 19.32 -27.57 28.26
N ALA A 2 20.09 -26.63 27.72
CA ALA A 2 19.61 -25.47 26.96
C ALA A 2 19.67 -25.73 25.44
N LYS A 3 18.97 -24.86 24.67
CA LYS A 3 18.78 -24.75 23.19
C LYS A 3 17.46 -25.34 22.67
N ASN A 4 16.60 -24.68 21.89
CA ASN A 4 16.61 -23.44 21.07
C ASN A 4 15.21 -22.77 21.17
N LEU A 5 14.98 -21.43 21.18
CA LEU A 5 15.05 -20.44 20.06
C LEU A 5 14.29 -20.96 18.81
N GLU A 6 13.25 -20.36 18.22
CA GLU A 6 12.73 -18.99 18.06
C GLU A 6 11.29 -19.07 17.53
N HIS A 7 10.42 -18.08 17.84
CA HIS A 7 9.61 -17.36 16.84
C HIS A 7 8.86 -16.20 17.51
N THR A 8 9.55 -15.06 17.60
CA THR A 8 8.98 -13.78 18.06
C THR A 8 8.56 -12.93 16.86
N SER A 9 7.31 -12.47 16.91
CA SER A 9 6.80 -11.20 16.35
C SER A 9 7.17 -10.85 14.90
N GLY A 10 6.28 -11.22 13.98
CA GLY A 10 6.11 -10.47 12.73
C GLY A 10 5.50 -9.09 13.01
N PHE A 11 5.95 -8.09 12.28
CA PHE A 11 5.48 -6.69 12.29
C PHE A 11 5.87 -5.83 13.48
N TYR A 12 7.12 -5.38 13.54
CA TYR A 12 7.44 -3.98 13.89
C TYR A 12 8.80 -3.61 13.27
N LEU A 13 8.78 -3.12 12.04
CA LEU A 13 9.86 -2.29 11.52
C LEU A 13 9.23 -0.98 11.03
N ILE A 14 8.74 -0.22 12.01
CA ILE A 14 8.43 1.20 11.83
C ILE A 14 9.79 1.86 11.54
N PHE A 15 10.00 2.21 10.29
CA PHE A 15 11.15 2.97 9.83
C PHE A 15 11.09 4.36 10.48
N ARG A 16 11.73 4.53 11.64
CA ARG A 16 12.01 5.84 12.22
C ARG A 16 13.14 6.50 11.41
N LEU A 17 12.80 7.07 10.27
CA LEU A 17 13.63 8.07 9.61
C LEU A 17 13.50 9.37 10.38
N ILE A 18 14.34 9.56 11.40
CA ILE A 18 14.55 10.88 11.97
C ILE A 18 15.36 11.66 10.94
N PHE A 19 14.67 12.43 10.10
CA PHE A 19 15.27 13.46 9.25
C PHE A 19 15.81 14.57 10.14
N ILE A 20 17.07 14.48 10.55
CA ILE A 20 17.78 15.62 11.12
C ILE A 20 18.32 16.45 9.95
N PHE A 21 17.56 17.47 9.54
CA PHE A 21 18.05 18.55 8.68
C PHE A 21 19.02 19.41 9.51
N TYR A 22 20.30 19.04 9.55
CA TYR A 22 21.35 20.02 9.85
C TYR A 22 21.65 20.78 8.57
N ILE A 23 20.96 21.91 8.39
CA ILE A 23 21.35 22.93 7.42
C ILE A 23 22.65 23.54 7.95
N ILE A 24 23.79 23.03 7.48
CA ILE A 24 25.08 23.70 7.64
C ILE A 24 25.21 24.63 6.43
N PHE A 25 24.88 25.91 6.61
CA PHE A 25 25.40 26.96 5.75
C PHE A 25 26.90 27.12 6.04
N PRO A 26 27.82 26.89 5.10
CA PRO A 26 29.16 27.43 5.26
C PRO A 26 29.08 28.92 4.96
N ILE A 27 29.29 29.72 5.99
CA ILE A 27 29.58 31.15 5.88
C ILE A 27 30.83 31.28 4.99
N TYR A 28 30.69 31.88 3.82
CA TYR A 28 31.81 32.24 2.96
C TYR A 28 32.63 33.34 3.66
N GLY A 29 33.73 32.93 4.29
CA GLY A 29 34.85 33.82 4.56
C GLY A 29 35.68 33.96 3.29
N GLN A 30 35.80 35.18 2.78
CA GLN A 30 36.80 35.54 1.79
C GLN A 30 38.19 35.29 2.38
N ASP A 31 38.91 34.32 1.84
CA ASP A 31 40.37 34.41 1.84
C ASP A 31 40.95 33.79 0.56
N SER A 32 41.70 34.62 -0.14
CA SER A 32 42.32 34.31 -1.42
C SER A 32 43.62 33.55 -1.21
N THR A 33 43.55 32.22 -1.22
CA THR A 33 44.72 31.38 -1.50
C THR A 33 44.34 30.38 -2.57
N LYS A 34 44.95 30.53 -3.77
CA LYS A 34 44.91 29.53 -4.83
C LYS A 34 45.63 28.27 -4.34
N LEU A 35 44.92 27.41 -3.63
CA LEU A 35 45.30 26.02 -3.47
C LEU A 35 45.02 25.34 -4.81
N PHE A 36 46.09 24.91 -5.48
CA PHE A 36 45.97 23.87 -6.50
C PHE A 36 45.49 22.61 -5.78
N VAL A 37 44.17 22.45 -5.70
CA VAL A 37 43.56 21.17 -5.44
C VAL A 37 43.79 20.37 -6.70
N GLU A 38 44.77 19.48 -6.66
CA GLU A 38 44.88 18.37 -7.60
C GLU A 38 43.50 17.71 -7.61
N LYS A 39 42.76 17.91 -8.71
CA LYS A 39 41.43 17.34 -8.90
C LYS A 39 41.65 15.85 -9.05
N ASP A 40 41.63 15.13 -7.94
CA ASP A 40 41.64 13.67 -7.91
C ASP A 40 40.53 13.20 -8.85
N SER A 41 40.92 12.79 -10.05
CA SER A 41 40.05 12.36 -11.15
C SER A 41 39.56 10.94 -10.90
N THR A 42 39.29 10.59 -9.64
CA THR A 42 38.74 9.29 -9.29
C THR A 42 37.24 9.33 -9.58
N PHE A 43 36.92 8.88 -10.79
CA PHE A 43 35.58 8.52 -11.24
C PHE A 43 34.90 7.64 -10.19
N TYR A 44 34.09 8.25 -9.32
CA TYR A 44 33.25 7.54 -8.36
C TYR A 44 31.77 7.88 -8.62
N PRO A 45 31.12 7.19 -9.57
CA PRO A 45 29.72 7.43 -9.91
C PRO A 45 28.74 7.10 -8.76
N GLY A 46 29.22 6.50 -7.67
CA GLY A 46 28.39 6.14 -6.52
C GLY A 46 27.87 7.32 -5.71
N LYS A 47 28.57 8.47 -5.65
CA LYS A 47 28.12 9.64 -4.86
C LYS A 47 26.82 10.26 -5.41
N PRO A 48 26.75 10.66 -6.70
CA PRO A 48 25.50 11.18 -7.27
C PRO A 48 24.36 10.15 -7.24
N LEU A 49 24.68 8.86 -7.43
CA LEU A 49 23.72 7.77 -7.35
C LEU A 49 23.05 7.70 -5.98
N ILE A 50 23.85 7.61 -4.91
CA ILE A 50 23.33 7.51 -3.53
C ILE A 50 22.52 8.75 -3.18
N MET A 51 22.98 9.93 -3.56
CA MET A 51 22.25 11.18 -3.33
C MET A 51 20.85 11.15 -3.96
N SER A 52 20.74 10.77 -5.24
CA SER A 52 19.44 10.69 -5.93
C SER A 52 18.57 9.52 -5.48
N LEU A 53 19.15 8.42 -4.97
CA LEU A 53 18.40 7.32 -4.37
C LEU A 53 17.81 7.69 -3.01
N LEU A 54 18.47 8.57 -2.25
CA LEU A 54 17.94 9.08 -0.98
C LEU A 54 16.88 10.15 -1.20
N VAL A 55 17.18 11.12 -2.07
CA VAL A 55 16.27 12.20 -2.43
C VAL A 55 16.37 12.43 -3.94
N PRO A 56 15.31 12.13 -4.71
CA PRO A 56 15.31 12.30 -6.16
C PRO A 56 15.68 13.73 -6.55
N GLY A 57 16.62 13.86 -7.48
CA GLY A 57 17.13 15.15 -7.96
C GLY A 57 18.45 15.61 -7.33
N LEU A 58 18.88 15.06 -6.18
CA LEU A 58 20.10 15.54 -5.52
C LEU A 58 21.38 15.21 -6.31
N GLY A 59 21.45 14.06 -6.97
CA GLY A 59 22.59 13.70 -7.82
C GLY A 59 22.72 14.61 -9.04
N GLN A 60 21.60 15.06 -9.61
CA GLN A 60 21.58 16.05 -10.69
C GLN A 60 22.08 17.42 -10.20
N LEU A 61 21.67 17.84 -9.00
CA LEU A 61 22.17 19.07 -8.38
C LEU A 61 23.68 18.97 -8.10
N TYR A 62 24.15 17.84 -7.57
CA TYR A 62 25.57 17.58 -7.36
C TYR A 62 26.36 17.67 -8.67
N ASN A 63 25.83 17.07 -9.74
CA ASN A 63 26.44 17.12 -11.05
C ASN A 63 26.36 18.52 -11.68
N LYS A 64 25.65 19.50 -11.12
CA LYS A 64 25.37 20.82 -11.74
C LYS A 64 24.63 20.69 -13.08
N GLU A 65 23.66 19.79 -13.15
CA GLU A 65 22.75 19.68 -14.29
C GLU A 65 21.81 20.89 -14.37
N PRO A 66 21.21 21.17 -15.55
CA PRO A 66 20.18 22.19 -15.69
C PRO A 66 19.03 21.97 -14.68
N ILE A 67 18.57 23.05 -14.03
CA ILE A 67 17.62 23.03 -12.89
C ILE A 67 16.29 22.30 -13.22
N TRP A 68 15.89 22.24 -14.49
CA TRP A 68 14.67 21.55 -14.89
C TRP A 68 14.72 20.03 -14.62
N LYS A 69 15.90 19.40 -14.69
CA LYS A 69 16.07 17.96 -14.43
C LYS A 69 15.83 17.59 -12.95
N PRO A 70 16.53 18.18 -11.96
CA PRO A 70 16.22 17.94 -10.56
C PRO A 70 14.80 18.44 -10.21
N GLY A 71 14.32 19.50 -10.85
CA GLY A 71 12.95 20.00 -10.68
C GLY A 71 11.87 18.96 -11.00
N LEU A 72 12.05 18.17 -12.07
CA LEU A 72 11.12 17.08 -12.42
C LEU A 72 11.07 15.98 -11.36
N PHE A 73 12.24 15.54 -10.87
CA PHE A 73 12.33 14.48 -9.86
C PHE A 73 11.74 14.92 -8.52
N ILE A 74 12.05 16.15 -8.07
CA ILE A 74 11.50 16.73 -6.84
C ILE A 74 9.98 16.99 -6.99
N GLY A 75 9.55 17.50 -8.15
CA GLY A 75 8.13 17.73 -8.41
C GLY A 75 7.32 16.43 -8.37
N THR A 76 7.85 15.36 -8.97
CA THR A 76 7.26 14.02 -8.91
C THR A 76 7.16 13.52 -7.48
N GLU A 77 8.21 13.71 -6.68
CA GLU A 77 8.25 13.34 -5.27
C GLU A 77 7.16 14.03 -4.44
N ILE A 78 6.96 15.34 -4.63
CA ILE A 78 5.90 16.10 -3.95
C ILE A 78 4.53 15.56 -4.33
N VAL A 79 4.30 15.26 -5.62
CA VAL A 79 3.02 14.75 -6.12
C VAL A 79 2.74 13.35 -5.58
N THR A 80 3.70 12.44 -5.59
CA THR A 80 3.52 11.08 -5.09
C THR A 80 3.32 11.07 -3.58
N LEU A 81 4.09 11.83 -2.81
CA LEU A 81 3.91 11.97 -1.36
C LEU A 81 2.53 12.55 -1.02
N SER A 82 2.12 13.62 -1.70
CA SER A 82 0.79 14.21 -1.51
C SER A 82 -0.32 13.22 -1.82
N SER A 83 -0.15 12.42 -2.88
CA SER A 83 -1.09 11.36 -3.28
C SER A 83 -1.19 10.27 -2.21
N ILE A 84 -0.06 9.80 -1.68
CA ILE A 84 -0.01 8.80 -0.60
C ILE A 84 -0.75 9.32 0.64
N LEU A 85 -0.45 10.55 1.08
CA LEU A 85 -1.06 11.14 2.27
C LEU A 85 -2.57 11.32 2.10
N TYR A 86 -2.99 11.89 0.97
CA TYR A 86 -4.40 12.13 0.68
C TYR A 86 -5.20 10.82 0.61
N SER A 87 -4.67 9.82 -0.10
CA SER A 87 -5.37 8.55 -0.29
C SER A 87 -5.45 7.71 0.98
N ASN A 88 -4.41 7.71 1.83
CA ASN A 88 -4.51 7.07 3.15
C ASN A 88 -5.56 7.77 4.02
N LYS A 89 -5.56 9.11 4.07
CA LYS A 89 -6.58 9.86 4.81
C LYS A 89 -7.99 9.55 4.32
N LYS A 90 -8.18 9.49 3.00
CA LYS A 90 -9.49 9.19 2.42
C LYS A 90 -9.94 7.75 2.69
N ALA A 91 -9.01 6.79 2.58
CA ALA A 91 -9.28 5.40 2.91
C ALA A 91 -9.68 5.22 4.38
N ASP A 92 -8.97 5.89 5.30
CA ASP A 92 -9.28 5.85 6.73
C ASP A 92 -10.63 6.48 7.05
N GLN A 93 -10.98 7.59 6.41
CA GLN A 93 -12.31 8.20 6.58
C GLN A 93 -13.41 7.22 6.19
N ILE A 94 -13.35 6.66 4.97
CA ILE A 94 -14.34 5.69 4.48
C ILE A 94 -14.38 4.45 5.40
N ARG A 95 -13.22 4.05 5.94
CA ARG A 95 -13.14 2.97 6.92
C ARG A 95 -13.92 3.25 8.19
N LEU A 96 -13.75 4.42 8.78
CA LEU A 96 -14.51 4.81 9.96
C LEU A 96 -16.01 4.86 9.65
N ASP A 97 -16.38 5.42 8.50
CA ASP A 97 -17.78 5.55 8.08
C ASP A 97 -18.47 4.18 7.93
N TYR A 98 -17.83 3.20 7.27
CA TYR A 98 -18.43 1.87 7.14
C TYR A 98 -18.39 1.07 8.45
N GLN A 99 -17.40 1.31 9.32
CA GLN A 99 -17.32 0.66 10.63
C GLN A 99 -18.44 1.16 11.55
N GLU A 100 -18.71 2.47 11.54
CA GLU A 100 -19.84 3.07 12.24
C GLU A 100 -21.18 2.56 11.66
N PHE A 101 -21.29 2.46 10.33
CA PHE A 101 -22.46 1.86 9.70
C PHE A 101 -22.70 0.42 10.17
N ALA A 102 -21.66 -0.41 10.21
CA ALA A 102 -21.75 -1.77 10.72
C ALA A 102 -22.12 -1.80 12.21
N ASP A 103 -21.57 -0.90 13.01
CA ASP A 103 -21.88 -0.80 14.44
C ASP A 103 -23.36 -0.47 14.70
N ASN A 104 -23.99 0.28 13.81
CA ASN A 104 -25.40 0.67 13.90
C ASN A 104 -26.37 -0.38 13.30
N ASN A 105 -25.89 -1.25 12.41
CA ASN A 105 -26.75 -2.17 11.65
C ASN A 105 -26.44 -3.64 11.87
N TRP A 106 -25.38 -3.98 12.59
CA TRP A 106 -25.02 -5.34 12.93
C TRP A 106 -24.93 -5.51 14.45
N SER A 107 -25.60 -6.52 15.00
CA SER A 107 -25.49 -6.83 16.42
C SER A 107 -25.42 -8.34 16.68
N ILE A 108 -24.74 -8.69 17.78
CA ILE A 108 -24.66 -10.07 18.26
C ILE A 108 -26.03 -10.60 18.72
N GLU A 109 -26.90 -9.72 19.22
CA GLU A 109 -28.27 -10.05 19.62
C GLU A 109 -29.12 -10.43 18.40
N ASN A 110 -29.06 -9.63 17.34
CA ASN A 110 -29.72 -9.92 16.07
C ASN A 110 -29.23 -11.26 15.54
N TRP A 111 -27.91 -11.48 15.57
CA TRP A 111 -27.32 -12.72 15.09
C TRP A 111 -27.80 -13.93 15.87
N TYR A 112 -27.80 -13.87 17.20
CA TYR A 112 -28.31 -14.94 18.04
C TYR A 112 -29.80 -15.20 17.76
N SER A 113 -30.63 -14.16 17.82
CA SER A 113 -32.07 -14.24 17.59
C SER A 113 -32.38 -14.86 16.22
N PHE A 114 -31.63 -14.44 15.20
CA PHE A 114 -31.75 -14.97 13.85
C PHE A 114 -31.47 -16.48 13.78
N THR A 115 -30.46 -16.98 14.49
CA THR A 115 -30.20 -18.44 14.53
C THR A 115 -31.30 -19.23 15.23
N GLN A 116 -32.06 -18.61 16.14
CA GLN A 116 -33.15 -19.27 16.86
C GLN A 116 -34.47 -19.23 16.07
N SER A 117 -34.80 -18.11 15.45
CA SER A 117 -36.10 -17.87 14.80
C SER A 117 -36.07 -17.99 13.28
N GLY A 118 -34.90 -17.80 12.66
CA GLY A 118 -34.74 -17.65 11.21
C GLY A 118 -35.36 -16.36 10.66
N PRO A 119 -35.33 -16.17 9.33
CA PRO A 119 -35.88 -14.97 8.68
C PRO A 119 -37.40 -14.98 8.65
N GLU A 120 -38.05 -13.83 8.52
CA GLU A 120 -39.47 -13.73 8.20
C GLU A 120 -39.77 -14.26 6.78
N VAL A 121 -38.94 -13.86 5.82
CA VAL A 121 -39.02 -14.38 4.45
C VAL A 121 -38.33 -15.75 4.41
N LYS A 122 -39.10 -16.84 4.28
CA LYS A 122 -38.57 -18.21 4.32
C LYS A 122 -38.04 -18.73 2.98
N GLU A 123 -38.32 -18.03 1.88
CA GLU A 123 -37.92 -18.40 0.52
C GLU A 123 -37.43 -17.15 -0.22
N ASN A 124 -36.30 -17.26 -0.92
CA ASN A 124 -35.83 -16.25 -1.87
C ASN A 124 -35.40 -16.94 -3.17
N ASN A 125 -36.00 -16.54 -4.30
CA ASN A 125 -35.68 -17.05 -5.64
C ASN A 125 -35.65 -18.60 -5.72
N GLY A 126 -36.62 -19.29 -5.12
CA GLY A 126 -36.70 -20.76 -5.13
C GLY A 126 -35.81 -21.47 -4.13
N LEU A 127 -34.98 -20.74 -3.36
CA LEU A 127 -34.15 -21.29 -2.30
C LEU A 127 -34.80 -21.05 -0.94
N TYR A 128 -35.11 -22.14 -0.23
CA TYR A 128 -35.73 -22.08 1.09
C TYR A 128 -34.68 -21.95 2.19
N PHE A 129 -35.01 -21.25 3.28
CA PHE A 129 -34.13 -21.11 4.45
C PHE A 129 -33.67 -22.46 5.03
N THR A 130 -34.44 -23.53 4.84
CA THR A 130 -34.11 -24.89 5.27
C THR A 130 -33.12 -25.61 4.35
N ASP A 131 -32.79 -25.06 3.19
CA ASP A 131 -31.87 -25.68 2.22
C ASP A 131 -30.47 -25.81 2.80
N ASN A 132 -29.79 -26.94 2.53
CA ASN A 132 -28.42 -27.16 2.99
C ASN A 132 -27.42 -26.11 2.48
N LYS A 133 -27.68 -25.52 1.32
CA LYS A 133 -26.89 -24.41 0.75
C LYS A 133 -26.84 -23.19 1.67
N LEU A 134 -27.89 -22.96 2.46
CA LEU A 134 -27.98 -21.85 3.43
C LEU A 134 -27.56 -22.24 4.84
N LYS A 135 -26.92 -23.39 5.05
CA LYS A 135 -26.56 -23.86 6.41
C LYS A 135 -25.69 -22.88 7.18
N ALA A 136 -24.84 -22.14 6.50
CA ALA A 136 -23.92 -21.19 7.13
C ALA A 136 -24.65 -20.13 7.98
N MET A 137 -25.74 -19.54 7.49
CA MET A 137 -26.47 -18.48 8.21
C MET A 137 -27.29 -18.97 9.41
N ARG A 138 -27.42 -20.29 9.61
CA ARG A 138 -28.28 -20.89 10.64
C ARG A 138 -27.55 -21.21 11.95
N SER A 139 -26.23 -21.10 11.96
CA SER A 139 -25.41 -21.50 13.11
C SER A 139 -24.48 -20.36 13.51
N TYR A 140 -24.43 -20.06 14.80
CA TYR A 140 -23.41 -19.18 15.35
C TYR A 140 -22.07 -19.90 15.60
N ILE A 141 -22.09 -21.24 15.62
CA ILE A 141 -20.90 -22.10 15.70
C ILE A 141 -20.39 -22.37 14.29
N GLY A 142 -19.10 -22.19 14.05
CA GLY A 142 -18.51 -22.47 12.75
C GLY A 142 -16.98 -22.42 12.74
N THR A 143 -16.41 -22.06 11.59
CA THR A 143 -14.95 -22.03 11.41
C THR A 143 -14.30 -20.75 11.93
N HIS A 144 -15.10 -19.70 12.11
CA HIS A 144 -14.68 -18.41 12.59
C HIS A 144 -15.51 -18.03 13.82
N HIS A 145 -14.88 -17.29 14.72
CA HIS A 145 -15.52 -16.77 15.91
C HIS A 145 -15.28 -15.26 16.04
N LEU A 146 -16.16 -14.62 16.80
CA LEU A 146 -15.99 -13.27 17.29
C LEU A 146 -15.60 -13.31 18.77
N THR A 147 -14.84 -12.31 19.20
CA THR A 147 -14.45 -12.18 20.60
C THR A 147 -15.42 -11.26 21.33
N ILE A 148 -15.97 -11.78 22.41
CA ILE A 148 -16.94 -11.11 23.28
C ILE A 148 -16.19 -10.74 24.56
N HIS A 149 -16.33 -9.48 24.97
CA HIS A 149 -15.76 -8.95 26.20
C HIS A 149 -16.87 -8.81 27.25
N LEU A 150 -16.74 -9.58 28.31
CA LEU A 150 -17.59 -9.56 29.49
C LEU A 150 -17.12 -8.49 30.47
N LYS A 151 -18.07 -7.82 31.13
CA LYS A 151 -17.82 -6.79 32.12
C LYS A 151 -18.65 -7.03 33.38
N GLY A 152 -18.25 -6.38 34.47
CA GLY A 152 -18.97 -6.41 35.74
C GLY A 152 -19.12 -7.83 36.27
N ASP A 153 -20.32 -8.15 36.75
CA ASP A 153 -20.61 -9.42 37.42
C ASP A 153 -20.44 -10.64 36.50
N LEU A 154 -20.57 -10.47 35.17
CA LEU A 154 -20.39 -11.57 34.22
C LEU A 154 -18.96 -12.14 34.25
N VAL A 155 -17.96 -11.30 34.52
CA VAL A 155 -16.57 -11.76 34.64
C VAL A 155 -16.42 -12.74 35.80
N ASN A 156 -17.08 -12.46 36.93
CA ASN A 156 -17.06 -13.33 38.11
C ASN A 156 -17.88 -14.61 37.89
N ILE A 157 -19.01 -14.51 37.19
CA ILE A 157 -19.89 -15.66 36.90
C ILE A 157 -19.21 -16.66 35.96
N PHE A 158 -18.58 -16.17 34.90
CA PHE A 158 -17.95 -17.03 33.88
C PHE A 158 -16.45 -17.26 34.14
N ASN A 159 -15.87 -16.60 35.14
CA ASN A 159 -14.45 -16.66 35.49
C ASN A 159 -13.52 -16.37 34.27
N THR A 160 -13.94 -15.44 33.41
CA THR A 160 -13.20 -15.00 32.23
C THR A 160 -13.66 -13.62 31.78
N GLU A 161 -12.75 -12.81 31.24
CA GLU A 161 -13.07 -11.53 30.62
C GLU A 161 -13.47 -11.67 29.15
N PHE A 162 -13.00 -12.73 28.48
CA PHE A 162 -13.22 -12.95 27.06
C PHE A 162 -13.89 -14.29 26.78
N LEU A 163 -14.83 -14.29 25.84
CA LEU A 163 -15.51 -15.48 25.34
C LEU A 163 -15.50 -15.50 23.81
N SER A 164 -15.44 -16.70 23.24
CA SER A 164 -15.70 -16.92 21.82
C SER A 164 -17.20 -16.87 21.54
N SER A 165 -17.58 -16.42 20.35
CA SER A 165 -18.95 -16.51 19.87
C SER A 165 -19.52 -17.93 19.81
N ASP A 166 -18.67 -18.96 19.79
CA ASP A 166 -19.15 -20.35 19.85
C ASP A 166 -19.89 -20.66 21.17
N SER A 167 -19.67 -19.84 22.21
CA SER A 167 -20.29 -19.94 23.52
C SER A 167 -21.52 -19.04 23.69
N LEU A 168 -22.12 -18.53 22.60
CA LEU A 168 -23.26 -17.60 22.66
C LEU A 168 -24.43 -18.14 23.50
N SER A 169 -24.70 -19.44 23.46
CA SER A 169 -25.78 -20.07 24.25
C SER A 169 -25.61 -19.90 25.76
N LEU A 170 -24.38 -19.84 26.28
CA LEU A 170 -24.11 -19.67 27.70
C LEU A 170 -24.47 -18.27 28.19
N ILE A 171 -24.38 -17.28 27.30
CA ILE A 171 -24.59 -15.86 27.61
C ILE A 171 -25.88 -15.31 26.99
N ALA A 172 -26.71 -16.16 26.37
CA ALA A 172 -27.90 -15.77 25.64
C ALA A 172 -28.86 -14.88 26.45
N GLY A 173 -29.04 -15.18 27.74
CA GLY A 173 -29.90 -14.40 28.65
C GLY A 173 -29.33 -13.04 29.05
N TYR A 174 -28.06 -12.77 28.74
CA TYR A 174 -27.37 -11.52 29.04
C TYR A 174 -27.09 -10.68 27.78
N LEU A 175 -27.41 -11.19 26.59
CA LEU A 175 -27.34 -10.43 25.35
C LEU A 175 -28.22 -9.18 25.45
N GLY A 176 -27.73 -8.01 25.04
CA GLY A 176 -28.40 -6.72 25.25
C GLY A 176 -28.10 -6.03 26.58
N SER A 177 -27.36 -6.67 27.50
CA SER A 177 -26.93 -6.01 28.74
C SER A 177 -25.68 -5.15 28.53
N GLU A 178 -25.52 -4.08 29.32
CA GLU A 178 -24.33 -3.23 29.32
C GLU A 178 -23.03 -3.98 29.72
N ASN A 179 -23.19 -5.16 30.31
CA ASN A 179 -22.11 -6.04 30.73
C ASN A 179 -21.53 -6.88 29.59
N ILE A 180 -22.09 -6.82 28.39
CA ILE A 180 -21.57 -7.49 27.20
C ILE A 180 -21.15 -6.45 26.17
N SER A 181 -19.96 -6.61 25.61
CA SER A 181 -19.48 -5.80 24.50
C SER A 181 -18.69 -6.64 23.51
N MET A 182 -18.72 -6.27 22.23
CA MET A 182 -17.89 -6.92 21.20
C MET A 182 -16.49 -6.32 21.17
N VAL A 183 -15.47 -7.16 20.98
CA VAL A 183 -14.13 -6.68 20.65
C VAL A 183 -14.11 -6.28 19.17
N LYS A 184 -14.25 -4.97 18.91
CA LYS A 184 -14.36 -4.38 17.57
C LYS A 184 -12.99 -4.15 16.92
N ASP A 185 -12.28 -5.23 16.64
CA ASP A 185 -11.00 -5.19 15.95
C ASP A 185 -11.14 -5.39 14.42
N ARG A 186 -10.01 -5.49 13.72
CA ARG A 186 -10.01 -5.80 12.29
C ARG A 186 -10.69 -7.14 12.00
N HIS A 187 -10.52 -8.15 12.85
CA HIS A 187 -11.09 -9.47 12.64
C HIS A 187 -12.61 -9.44 12.73
N TYR A 188 -13.17 -8.70 13.68
CA TYR A 188 -14.61 -8.46 13.80
C TYR A 188 -15.20 -7.90 12.50
N TYR A 189 -14.69 -6.76 12.04
CA TYR A 189 -15.19 -6.10 10.82
C TYR A 189 -14.94 -6.93 9.55
N GLU A 190 -13.86 -7.70 9.50
CA GLU A 190 -13.62 -8.62 8.39
C GLU A 190 -14.61 -9.77 8.39
N ASN A 191 -14.87 -10.37 9.55
CA ASN A 191 -15.73 -11.53 9.71
C ASN A 191 -17.18 -11.22 9.33
N ILE A 192 -17.77 -10.15 9.90
CA ILE A 192 -19.18 -9.78 9.65
C ILE A 192 -19.49 -9.47 8.18
N GLY A 193 -18.47 -9.07 7.41
CA GLY A 193 -18.60 -8.82 5.97
C GLY A 193 -18.31 -10.03 5.10
N LYS A 194 -17.31 -10.85 5.47
CA LYS A 194 -16.76 -11.89 4.58
C LYS A 194 -17.52 -13.22 4.67
N TYR A 195 -17.97 -13.62 5.85
CA TYR A 195 -18.50 -14.97 6.06
C TYR A 195 -20.02 -14.96 6.27
N ASP A 196 -20.69 -15.87 5.58
CA ASP A 196 -22.15 -16.01 5.64
C ASP A 196 -22.64 -16.48 7.02
N GLN A 197 -21.76 -17.07 7.83
CA GLN A 197 -22.03 -17.40 9.22
C GLN A 197 -22.54 -16.19 10.01
N PHE A 198 -22.01 -14.99 9.75
CA PHE A 198 -22.34 -13.77 10.49
C PHE A 198 -23.46 -12.95 9.84
N VAL A 199 -24.07 -13.42 8.75
CA VAL A 199 -25.09 -12.64 8.02
C VAL A 199 -26.32 -12.36 8.87
N GLY A 200 -26.65 -13.28 9.79
CA GLY A 200 -27.80 -13.14 10.69
C GLY A 200 -27.73 -11.95 11.65
N GLY A 201 -26.55 -11.31 11.80
CA GLY A 201 -26.42 -10.13 12.65
C GLY A 201 -26.86 -8.83 12.00
N TRP A 202 -26.97 -8.78 10.67
CA TRP A 202 -27.43 -7.60 9.95
C TRP A 202 -28.92 -7.35 10.19
N SER A 203 -29.30 -6.10 10.48
CA SER A 203 -30.65 -5.71 10.89
C SER A 203 -31.75 -6.01 9.86
N ASP A 204 -31.39 -6.12 8.57
CA ASP A 204 -32.28 -6.34 7.43
C ASP A 204 -32.34 -7.81 6.98
N VAL A 205 -31.59 -8.71 7.62
CA VAL A 205 -31.50 -10.12 7.21
C VAL A 205 -32.83 -10.87 7.33
N SER A 206 -33.73 -10.42 8.21
CA SER A 206 -35.02 -11.09 8.42
C SER A 206 -35.94 -10.95 7.20
N THR A 207 -35.91 -9.78 6.55
CA THR A 207 -36.84 -9.38 5.51
C THR A 207 -36.22 -9.40 4.12
N ASP A 208 -34.96 -8.96 3.99
CA ASP A 208 -34.37 -8.59 2.70
C ASP A 208 -33.13 -9.43 2.35
N TRP A 209 -32.97 -10.61 2.95
CA TRP A 209 -31.90 -11.51 2.56
C TRP A 209 -32.13 -12.05 1.16
N TYR A 210 -31.02 -12.23 0.43
CA TYR A 210 -30.99 -12.84 -0.90
C TYR A 210 -29.68 -13.60 -1.09
N TRP A 211 -29.55 -14.30 -2.22
CA TRP A 211 -28.37 -15.09 -2.53
C TRP A 211 -27.89 -14.84 -3.96
N GLU A 212 -26.59 -15.01 -4.16
CA GLU A 212 -25.93 -14.91 -5.46
C GLU A 212 -24.98 -16.10 -5.64
N GLU A 213 -24.84 -16.57 -6.87
CA GLU A 213 -23.80 -17.51 -7.25
C GLU A 213 -22.48 -16.76 -7.45
N LYS A 214 -21.43 -17.29 -6.84
CA LYS A 214 -20.08 -16.79 -6.97
C LYS A 214 -19.21 -17.91 -7.52
N ASP A 215 -18.63 -17.66 -8.68
CA ASP A 215 -17.59 -18.51 -9.23
C ASP A 215 -16.30 -18.34 -8.41
N VAL A 216 -15.83 -19.43 -7.80
CA VAL A 216 -14.58 -19.50 -7.04
C VAL A 216 -13.48 -20.26 -7.81
N GLY A 217 -13.65 -20.41 -9.13
CA GLY A 217 -12.71 -21.06 -10.04
C GLY A 217 -12.93 -22.56 -10.16
N ASP A 218 -12.88 -23.26 -9.03
CA ASP A 218 -13.04 -24.73 -8.99
C ASP A 218 -14.50 -25.16 -8.74
N SER A 219 -15.36 -24.24 -8.29
CA SER A 219 -16.78 -24.51 -8.04
C SER A 219 -17.62 -23.22 -8.02
N ILE A 220 -18.94 -23.38 -8.03
CA ILE A 220 -19.88 -22.28 -7.79
C ILE A 220 -20.30 -22.36 -6.32
N GLU A 221 -20.00 -21.30 -5.56
CA GLU A 221 -20.43 -21.14 -4.18
C GLU A 221 -21.64 -20.20 -4.13
N ILE A 222 -22.56 -20.45 -3.19
CA ILE A 222 -23.66 -19.54 -2.91
C ILE A 222 -23.22 -18.58 -1.82
N VAL A 223 -23.36 -17.28 -2.08
CA VAL A 223 -23.06 -16.22 -1.12
C VAL A 223 -24.36 -15.56 -0.68
N ILE A 224 -24.53 -15.47 0.63
CA ILE A 224 -25.73 -14.91 1.26
C ILE A 224 -25.52 -13.42 1.54
N LYS A 225 -26.45 -12.58 1.12
CA LYS A 225 -26.35 -11.13 1.20
C LYS A 225 -27.61 -10.49 1.76
N THR A 226 -27.46 -9.24 2.18
CA THR A 226 -28.52 -8.31 2.52
C THR A 226 -28.13 -6.92 1.97
N PRO A 227 -29.09 -6.02 1.70
CA PRO A 227 -28.79 -4.64 1.30
C PRO A 227 -27.74 -3.94 2.20
N ASN A 228 -27.83 -4.09 3.52
CA ASN A 228 -26.87 -3.52 4.47
C ASN A 228 -25.49 -4.17 4.36
N LYS A 229 -25.42 -5.51 4.30
CA LYS A 229 -24.15 -6.22 4.09
C LYS A 229 -23.50 -5.81 2.77
N GLN A 230 -24.29 -5.65 1.71
CA GLN A 230 -23.79 -5.22 0.40
C GLN A 230 -23.27 -3.79 0.44
N ASN A 231 -24.02 -2.84 1.01
CA ASN A 231 -23.57 -1.46 1.21
C ASN A 231 -22.25 -1.38 2.00
N TYR A 232 -22.15 -2.13 3.09
CA TYR A 232 -20.93 -2.25 3.88
C TYR A 232 -19.73 -2.76 3.05
N LEU A 233 -19.95 -3.81 2.25
CA LEU A 233 -18.92 -4.37 1.38
C LEU A 233 -18.49 -3.41 0.28
N ASP A 234 -19.41 -2.63 -0.28
CA ASP A 234 -19.13 -1.63 -1.31
C ASP A 234 -18.30 -0.47 -0.77
N GLU A 235 -18.62 0.06 0.42
CA GLU A 235 -17.79 1.08 1.07
C GLU A 235 -16.41 0.53 1.46
N ARG A 236 -16.34 -0.71 1.95
CA ARG A 236 -15.07 -1.39 2.21
C ARG A 236 -14.24 -1.57 0.94
N TYR A 237 -14.88 -1.88 -0.19
CA TYR A 237 -14.24 -1.95 -1.49
C TYR A 237 -13.72 -0.58 -1.94
N LYS A 238 -14.48 0.50 -1.76
CA LYS A 238 -14.03 1.88 -2.04
C LYS A 238 -12.81 2.25 -1.19
N ALA A 239 -12.80 1.95 0.10
CA ALA A 239 -11.62 2.18 0.95
C ALA A 239 -10.39 1.41 0.44
N ASN A 240 -10.58 0.15 0.03
CA ASN A 240 -9.50 -0.67 -0.54
C ASN A 240 -8.96 -0.12 -1.87
N GLN A 241 -9.80 0.50 -2.70
CA GLN A 241 -9.36 1.16 -3.93
C GLN A 241 -8.44 2.35 -3.63
N TRP A 242 -8.77 3.17 -2.61
CA TRP A 242 -7.89 4.26 -2.17
C TRP A 242 -6.56 3.74 -1.60
N LEU A 243 -6.58 2.66 -0.83
CA LEU A 243 -5.35 1.99 -0.38
C LEU A 243 -4.54 1.43 -1.55
N SER A 244 -5.20 0.91 -2.59
CA SER A 244 -4.54 0.44 -3.81
C SER A 244 -3.86 1.59 -4.56
N PHE A 245 -4.53 2.74 -4.67
CA PHE A 245 -3.95 3.93 -5.27
C PHE A 245 -2.76 4.48 -4.46
N ALA A 246 -2.83 4.44 -3.13
CA ALA A 246 -1.69 4.78 -2.27
C ALA A 246 -0.49 3.84 -2.52
N LYS A 247 -0.73 2.52 -2.64
CA LYS A 247 0.31 1.54 -3.00
C LYS A 247 0.92 1.83 -4.37
N PHE A 248 0.10 2.14 -5.37
CA PHE A 248 0.58 2.54 -6.69
C PHE A 248 1.45 3.79 -6.63
N SER A 249 1.04 4.78 -5.83
CA SER A 249 1.80 6.03 -5.61
C SER A 249 3.16 5.77 -4.95
N ILE A 250 3.23 4.84 -3.99
CA ILE A 250 4.50 4.38 -3.39
C ILE A 250 5.38 3.74 -4.46
N SER A 251 4.84 2.87 -5.31
CA SER A 251 5.60 2.25 -6.39
C SER A 251 6.14 3.30 -7.38
N ALA A 252 5.33 4.30 -7.73
CA ALA A 252 5.75 5.41 -8.59
C ALA A 252 6.87 6.25 -7.95
N MET A 253 6.77 6.52 -6.64
CA MET A 253 7.82 7.18 -5.85
C MET A 253 9.11 6.36 -5.87
N MET A 254 9.07 5.07 -5.58
CA MET A 254 10.26 4.20 -5.64
C MET A 254 10.89 4.19 -7.04
N PHE A 255 10.08 4.16 -8.09
CA PHE A 255 10.56 4.24 -9.46
C PHE A 255 11.23 5.59 -9.77
N ASN A 256 10.66 6.69 -9.27
CA ASN A 256 11.24 8.04 -9.37
C ASN A 256 12.65 8.08 -8.75
N HIS A 257 12.85 7.48 -7.57
CA HIS A 257 14.16 7.37 -6.93
C HIS A 257 15.17 6.60 -7.81
N VAL A 258 14.77 5.44 -8.34
CA VAL A 258 15.66 4.60 -9.17
C VAL A 258 16.05 5.32 -10.47
N VAL A 259 15.08 5.89 -11.18
CA VAL A 259 15.34 6.62 -12.43
C VAL A 259 16.21 7.85 -12.16
N SER A 260 15.94 8.59 -11.08
CA SER A 260 16.78 9.72 -10.68
C SER A 260 18.22 9.30 -10.40
N GLY A 261 18.42 8.18 -9.71
CA GLY A 261 19.73 7.61 -9.45
C GLY A 261 20.50 7.26 -10.73
N LEU A 262 19.85 6.56 -11.66
CA LEU A 262 20.46 6.16 -12.93
C LEU A 262 20.79 7.38 -13.81
N GLU A 263 19.91 8.37 -13.88
CA GLU A 263 20.14 9.60 -14.64
C GLU A 263 21.31 10.41 -14.05
N ALA A 264 21.43 10.47 -12.71
CA ALA A 264 22.56 11.13 -12.05
C ALA A 264 23.90 10.44 -12.39
N VAL A 265 23.94 9.11 -12.48
CA VAL A 265 25.15 8.40 -12.92
C VAL A 265 25.48 8.72 -14.37
N TRP A 266 24.47 8.73 -15.25
CA TRP A 266 24.66 9.04 -16.67
C TRP A 266 25.17 10.48 -16.86
N ALA A 267 24.50 11.47 -16.25
CA ALA A 267 24.91 12.86 -16.32
C ALA A 267 26.37 13.06 -15.89
N ASN A 268 26.81 12.40 -14.83
CA ASN A 268 28.20 12.46 -14.38
C ASN A 268 29.18 11.88 -15.43
N ARG A 269 28.86 10.71 -16.01
CA ARG A 269 29.67 10.07 -17.07
C ARG A 269 29.82 10.95 -18.31
N ASN A 270 28.73 11.59 -18.74
CA ASN A 270 28.77 12.46 -19.92
C ASN A 270 29.68 13.67 -19.69
N LYS A 271 29.62 14.30 -18.50
CA LYS A 271 30.52 15.41 -18.16
C LYS A 271 31.99 15.02 -18.16
N ASP A 272 32.32 13.85 -17.62
CA ASP A 272 33.70 13.35 -17.67
C ASP A 272 34.16 13.16 -19.12
N SER A 273 33.31 12.64 -20.00
CA SER A 273 33.64 12.49 -21.43
C SER A 273 33.77 13.81 -22.19
N GLU A 274 32.97 14.83 -21.84
CA GLU A 274 33.06 16.17 -22.42
C GLU A 274 34.32 16.90 -21.93
N ILE A 275 34.64 16.81 -20.64
CA ILE A 275 35.87 17.37 -20.07
C ILE A 275 37.11 16.74 -20.72
N ILE A 276 37.14 15.41 -20.92
CA ILE A 276 38.25 14.73 -21.61
C ILE A 276 38.38 15.22 -23.07
N LYS A 277 37.27 15.52 -23.76
CA LYS A 277 37.28 16.07 -25.12
C LYS A 277 37.69 17.55 -25.16
N GLU A 278 37.37 18.36 -24.16
CA GLU A 278 37.80 19.77 -24.10
C GLU A 278 39.28 19.90 -23.70
N GLU A 279 39.78 19.05 -22.81
CA GLU A 279 41.21 18.99 -22.46
C GLU A 279 42.06 18.47 -23.63
N LYS A 280 41.51 17.57 -24.45
CA LYS A 280 42.08 17.19 -25.75
C LYS A 280 41.41 17.96 -26.88
N LYS A 281 41.75 19.25 -27.05
CA LYS A 281 41.55 19.95 -28.33
C LYS A 281 42.38 19.27 -29.44
N LEU A 282 41.89 18.15 -29.94
CA LEU A 282 42.29 17.50 -31.18
C LEU A 282 41.24 17.92 -32.19
N ASP A 283 41.61 18.86 -33.07
CA ASP A 283 40.80 19.20 -34.24
C ASP A 283 40.88 17.98 -35.18
N LEU A 284 39.93 17.07 -35.03
CA LEU A 284 39.83 15.84 -35.79
C LEU A 284 38.68 15.99 -36.78
N ASP A 285 39.02 16.47 -37.98
CA ASP A 285 38.06 16.75 -39.04
C ASP A 285 37.96 15.53 -39.98
N LEU A 286 36.75 15.04 -40.17
CA LEU A 286 36.43 13.84 -40.96
C LEU A 286 35.65 14.26 -42.20
N GLY A 287 36.33 14.29 -43.36
CA GLY A 287 35.73 14.64 -44.65
C GLY A 287 35.68 13.46 -45.61
N LEU A 288 34.77 13.46 -46.58
CA LEU A 288 34.71 12.47 -47.68
C LEU A 288 35.48 13.01 -48.89
N PHE A 289 36.34 12.19 -49.49
CA PHE A 289 36.95 12.47 -50.80
C PHE A 289 35.93 12.15 -51.90
N PHE A 290 35.79 13.05 -52.87
CA PHE A 290 34.93 12.82 -54.02
C PHE A 290 35.69 12.13 -55.16
N ASP A 291 35.13 11.06 -55.73
CA ASP A 291 35.66 10.38 -56.92
C ASP A 291 34.53 10.18 -57.95
N GLY A 292 34.70 10.82 -59.11
CA GLY A 292 33.70 10.85 -60.19
C GLY A 292 33.57 9.53 -60.97
N ASN A 293 34.45 8.55 -60.74
CA ASN A 293 34.36 7.24 -61.39
C ASN A 293 33.56 6.20 -60.57
N ASN A 294 33.18 6.53 -59.33
CA ASN A 294 32.35 5.68 -58.49
C ASN A 294 30.90 6.17 -58.50
N ALA A 295 29.91 5.29 -58.64
CA ALA A 295 28.50 5.66 -58.86
C ALA A 295 27.88 6.50 -57.71
N PHE A 296 28.48 6.43 -56.51
CA PHE A 296 28.05 7.17 -55.33
C PHE A 296 28.87 8.45 -55.07
N GLY A 297 29.84 8.79 -55.93
CA GLY A 297 30.67 9.99 -55.82
C GLY A 297 31.67 9.99 -54.67
N VAL A 298 31.74 8.95 -53.84
CA VAL A 298 32.67 8.87 -52.71
C VAL A 298 33.89 8.03 -53.08
N GLY A 299 35.06 8.67 -53.11
CA GLY A 299 36.38 8.10 -53.38
C GLY A 299 37.19 7.69 -52.15
N GLY A 300 36.74 8.04 -50.94
CA GLY A 300 37.40 7.62 -49.70
C GLY A 300 37.08 8.51 -48.50
N LEU A 301 37.62 8.14 -47.34
CA LEU A 301 37.53 8.91 -46.08
C LEU A 301 38.84 9.68 -45.85
N SER A 302 38.74 10.95 -45.51
CA SER A 302 39.86 11.81 -45.09
C SER A 302 39.78 12.04 -43.59
N LEU A 303 40.90 11.81 -42.90
CA LEU A 303 41.08 12.10 -41.49
C LEU A 303 42.15 13.17 -41.37
N ARG A 304 41.79 14.38 -40.92
CA ARG A 304 42.76 15.43 -40.61
C ARG A 304 42.89 15.57 -39.11
N MET A 305 44.12 15.47 -38.61
CA MET A 305 44.45 15.73 -37.21
C MET A 305 45.42 16.90 -37.19
N ASN A 306 45.00 18.03 -36.62
CA ASN A 306 45.88 19.15 -36.34
C ASN A 306 46.34 19.08 -34.88
N PHE A 307 47.64 19.26 -34.67
CA PHE A 307 48.29 19.44 -33.37
C PHE A 307 48.79 20.88 -33.24
#